data_AF-W7XYP2-F1
#
_entry.id   AF-W7XYP2-F1
#
_cell.length_a   1.000
_cell.length_b   1.000
_cell.length_c   1.000
_cell.angle_alpha   90.00
_cell.angle_beta   90.00
_cell.angle_gamma   90.00
#
_symmetry.space_group_name_H-M   'P 1'
#
loop_
_entity.id
_entity.type
_entity.pdbx_description
1 polymer ?
#
loop_
_entity_poly.entity_id
_entity_poly.type
_entity_poly.pdbx_seq_one_letter_code
_entity_poly.pdbx_strand_id
1 'polypeptide(L)'
;MSLANIPEWMIPVNDKTDYRNMLFSESVDIDAFQLPLKKALQEENLKNAKNIVWKKFAGQPYYLIYSEDLYNPQIVNAHLSDSVGFKKFTKDEVIIFLSKDLNIPVLETQWLTTSDEYFKYKNKNYNSILKVSLNNTDNTILYLDLNNLKLLKVSNKNTRLRRWLYKGLHSFDFSFFEKYRWLRETWLILLSIGGTIISLTSLILGYRYFDRKKSKYLRKRF
;
A
#
# COMPACT_ATOMS: atom_id res chain seq x y z
N MET A 1 0.30 14.73 3.98
CA MET A 1 1.42 15.19 3.13
C MET A 1 2.12 13.98 2.54
N SER A 2 2.13 13.87 1.21
CA SER A 2 2.87 12.81 0.50
C SER A 2 4.36 13.10 0.66
N LEU A 3 5.09 12.24 1.35
CA LEU A 3 6.55 12.39 1.46
C LEU A 3 7.19 12.02 0.12
N ALA A 4 8.20 12.79 -0.28
CA ALA A 4 9.00 12.52 -1.46
C ALA A 4 9.50 11.06 -1.45
N ASN A 5 9.54 10.45 -2.63
CA ASN A 5 10.20 9.16 -2.80
C ASN A 5 11.67 9.29 -2.39
N ILE A 6 12.30 8.17 -2.01
CA ILE A 6 13.76 8.20 -1.78
C ILE A 6 14.42 8.57 -3.11
N PRO A 7 15.41 9.47 -3.10
CA PRO A 7 16.09 9.86 -4.33
C PRO A 7 16.60 8.66 -5.13
N GLU A 8 16.38 8.67 -6.44
CA GLU A 8 16.75 7.54 -7.32
C GLU A 8 18.26 7.28 -7.35
N TRP A 9 19.10 8.28 -7.03
CA TRP A 9 20.56 8.08 -6.89
C TRP A 9 20.94 7.16 -5.72
N MET A 10 20.10 7.06 -4.68
CA MET A 10 20.34 6.19 -3.53
C MET A 10 19.77 4.80 -3.76
N ILE A 11 18.52 4.71 -4.23
CA ILE A 11 17.90 3.47 -4.68
C ILE A 11 17.14 3.76 -5.97
N PRO A 12 17.66 3.33 -7.12
CA PRO A 12 16.97 3.50 -8.38
C PRO A 12 15.67 2.68 -8.38
N VAL A 13 14.65 3.24 -9.01
CA VAL A 13 13.40 2.54 -9.32
C VAL A 13 13.46 2.27 -10.81
N ASN A 14 13.82 1.05 -11.16
CA ASN A 14 13.96 0.61 -12.55
C ASN A 14 12.59 0.33 -13.16
N ASP A 15 11.69 -0.23 -12.36
CA ASP A 15 10.35 -0.57 -12.78
C ASP A 15 9.38 0.56 -12.42
N LYS A 16 8.98 1.30 -13.46
CA LYS A 16 8.00 2.40 -13.38
C LYS A 16 6.59 1.96 -13.83
N THR A 17 6.35 0.66 -13.92
CA THR A 17 5.06 0.11 -14.37
C THR A 17 3.94 0.52 -13.42
N ASP A 18 2.86 1.04 -13.98
CA ASP A 18 1.64 1.30 -13.23
C ASP A 18 0.81 0.03 -13.10
N TYR A 19 1.21 -0.82 -12.16
CA TYR A 19 0.50 -2.06 -11.83
C TYR A 19 -0.98 -1.86 -11.52
N ARG A 20 -1.38 -0.67 -11.04
CA ARG A 20 -2.78 -0.41 -10.73
C ARG A 20 -3.56 -0.38 -12.02
N ASN A 21 -3.22 0.52 -12.93
CA ASN A 21 -3.95 0.67 -14.20
C ASN A 21 -3.78 -0.55 -15.11
N MET A 22 -2.64 -1.24 -15.04
CA MET A 22 -2.38 -2.44 -15.82
C MET A 22 -3.26 -3.63 -15.38
N LEU A 23 -3.43 -3.85 -14.07
CA LEU A 23 -4.27 -4.94 -13.55
C LEU A 23 -5.74 -4.54 -13.44
N PHE A 24 -5.99 -3.32 -12.98
CA PHE A 24 -7.31 -2.80 -12.63
C PHE A 24 -7.48 -1.39 -13.19
N SER A 25 -8.09 -1.28 -14.37
CA SER A 25 -8.50 0.03 -14.87
C SER A 25 -9.91 0.35 -14.37
N GLU A 26 -10.07 1.52 -13.75
CA GLU A 26 -11.36 2.17 -13.55
C GLU A 26 -11.78 2.79 -14.90
N SER A 27 -11.99 1.97 -15.93
CA SER A 27 -12.34 2.49 -17.25
C SER A 27 -13.80 2.91 -17.30
N VAL A 28 -14.06 4.11 -17.83
CA VAL A 28 -15.37 4.69 -18.15
C VAL A 28 -15.92 4.18 -19.49
N ASP A 29 -15.19 3.28 -20.15
CA ASP A 29 -15.54 2.70 -21.44
C ASP A 29 -16.67 1.66 -21.28
N ILE A 30 -17.90 2.16 -21.36
CA ILE A 30 -19.15 1.42 -21.20
C ILE A 30 -19.32 0.38 -22.32
N ASP A 31 -18.78 0.66 -23.52
CA ASP A 31 -18.96 -0.20 -24.70
C ASP A 31 -18.29 -1.57 -24.53
N ALA A 32 -17.29 -1.66 -23.66
CA ALA A 32 -16.69 -2.94 -23.29
C ALA A 32 -17.67 -3.86 -22.54
N PHE A 33 -18.65 -3.31 -21.83
CA PHE A 33 -19.59 -4.05 -20.98
C PHE A 33 -20.80 -4.54 -21.80
N GLN A 34 -20.62 -5.66 -22.48
CA GLN A 34 -21.61 -6.26 -23.37
C GLN A 34 -22.83 -6.84 -22.63
N LEU A 35 -22.65 -7.32 -21.39
CA LEU A 35 -23.76 -7.81 -20.58
C LEU A 35 -24.62 -6.63 -20.08
N PRO A 36 -25.92 -6.56 -20.44
CA PRO A 36 -26.80 -5.53 -19.93
C PRO A 36 -26.99 -5.69 -18.42
N LEU A 37 -26.75 -4.62 -17.64
CA LEU A 37 -26.88 -4.66 -16.19
C LEU A 37 -28.26 -5.15 -15.71
N LYS A 38 -29.32 -4.81 -16.45
CA LYS A 38 -30.69 -5.29 -16.17
C LYS A 38 -30.78 -6.81 -16.16
N LYS A 39 -30.07 -7.51 -17.05
CA LYS A 39 -30.04 -8.98 -17.05
C LYS A 39 -29.31 -9.51 -15.82
N ALA A 40 -28.17 -8.91 -15.46
CA ALA A 40 -27.42 -9.31 -14.26
C ALA A 40 -28.25 -9.18 -12.98
N LEU A 41 -29.06 -8.12 -12.85
CA LEU A 41 -29.89 -7.87 -11.67
C LEU A 41 -31.19 -8.71 -11.60
N GLN A 42 -31.51 -9.48 -12.65
CA GLN A 42 -32.64 -10.41 -12.62
C GLN A 42 -32.34 -11.67 -11.79
N GLU A 43 -31.04 -12.00 -11.61
CA GLU A 43 -30.59 -13.11 -10.78
C GLU A 43 -31.00 -12.91 -9.33
N GLU A 44 -31.52 -13.97 -8.71
CA GLU A 44 -32.08 -13.94 -7.35
C GLU A 44 -31.07 -13.44 -6.31
N ASN A 45 -29.80 -13.84 -6.48
CA ASN A 45 -28.68 -13.45 -5.62
C ASN A 45 -28.30 -11.96 -5.71
N LEU A 46 -28.76 -11.26 -6.76
CA LEU A 46 -28.39 -9.89 -7.10
C LEU A 46 -29.56 -8.90 -7.02
N LYS A 47 -30.79 -9.38 -6.75
CA LYS A 47 -32.00 -8.54 -6.68
C LYS A 47 -31.91 -7.42 -5.63
N ASN A 48 -31.20 -7.66 -4.53
CA ASN A 48 -31.04 -6.70 -3.43
C ASN A 48 -29.72 -5.89 -3.52
N ALA A 49 -29.24 -5.63 -4.73
CA ALA A 49 -28.03 -4.84 -4.97
C ALA A 49 -28.18 -3.41 -4.38
N LYS A 50 -27.26 -3.03 -3.51
CA LYS A 50 -27.16 -1.68 -2.93
C LYS A 50 -26.15 -0.81 -3.66
N ASN A 51 -25.01 -1.38 -4.05
CA ASN A 51 -23.97 -0.67 -4.78
C ASN A 51 -23.46 -1.52 -5.94
N ILE A 52 -23.17 -0.89 -7.07
CA ILE A 52 -22.65 -1.55 -8.27
C ILE A 52 -21.41 -0.77 -8.71
N VAL A 53 -20.30 -1.47 -8.84
CA VAL A 53 -19.02 -0.90 -9.28
C VAL A 53 -18.57 -1.60 -10.54
N TRP A 54 -18.17 -0.80 -11.53
CA TRP A 54 -17.74 -1.27 -12.83
C TRP A 54 -16.21 -1.28 -12.82
N LYS A 55 -15.59 -2.41 -13.12
CA LYS A 55 -14.14 -2.53 -13.18
C LYS A 55 -13.71 -3.38 -14.35
N LYS A 56 -12.50 -3.13 -14.85
CA LYS A 56 -11.80 -4.10 -15.67
C LYS A 56 -10.72 -4.79 -14.84
N PHE A 57 -10.57 -6.08 -15.05
CA PHE A 57 -9.42 -6.86 -14.58
C PHE A 57 -8.79 -7.54 -15.78
N ALA A 58 -7.46 -7.40 -15.94
CA ALA A 58 -6.75 -7.98 -17.08
C ALA A 58 -7.36 -7.58 -18.44
N GLY A 59 -7.84 -6.34 -18.56
CA GLY A 59 -8.53 -5.83 -19.74
C GLY A 59 -9.99 -6.29 -19.92
N GLN A 60 -10.45 -7.27 -19.13
CA GLN A 60 -11.81 -7.81 -19.21
C GLN A 60 -12.77 -7.09 -18.24
N PRO A 61 -14.00 -6.76 -18.66
CA PRO A 61 -14.98 -6.03 -17.86
C PRO A 61 -15.75 -6.92 -16.89
N TYR A 62 -15.94 -6.42 -15.67
CA TYR A 62 -16.66 -7.09 -14.59
C TYR A 62 -17.53 -6.11 -13.81
N TYR A 63 -18.72 -6.57 -13.41
CA TYR A 63 -19.54 -5.88 -12.43
C TYR A 63 -19.25 -6.44 -11.04
N LEU A 64 -18.96 -5.55 -10.09
CA LEU A 64 -18.91 -5.86 -8.66
C LEU A 64 -20.22 -5.38 -8.05
N ILE A 65 -21.08 -6.32 -7.67
CA ILE A 65 -22.39 -6.03 -7.13
C ILE A 65 -22.38 -6.33 -5.63
N TYR A 66 -22.62 -5.29 -4.84
CA TYR A 66 -22.68 -5.35 -3.38
C TYR A 66 -24.16 -5.39 -2.97
N SER A 67 -24.54 -6.45 -2.28
CA SER A 67 -25.91 -6.61 -1.74
C SER A 67 -25.96 -6.08 -0.30
N GLU A 68 -26.19 -6.93 0.71
CA GLU A 68 -26.11 -6.52 2.12
C GLU A 68 -24.67 -6.34 2.62
N ASP A 69 -23.77 -7.21 2.18
CA ASP A 69 -22.35 -7.13 2.49
C ASP A 69 -21.65 -6.11 1.57
N LEU A 70 -21.22 -4.99 2.16
CA LEU A 70 -20.52 -3.92 1.48
C LEU A 70 -19.03 -4.22 1.21
N TYR A 71 -18.52 -5.37 1.65
CA TYR A 71 -17.10 -5.72 1.56
C TYR A 71 -16.83 -6.95 0.69
N ASN A 72 -17.82 -7.83 0.51
CA ASN A 72 -17.72 -9.01 -0.34
C ASN A 72 -18.74 -8.93 -1.49
N PRO A 73 -18.37 -8.29 -2.60
CA PRO A 73 -19.24 -8.21 -3.76
C PRO A 73 -19.31 -9.55 -4.49
N GLN A 74 -20.42 -9.77 -5.18
CA GLN A 74 -20.50 -10.80 -6.21
C GLN A 74 -19.92 -10.22 -7.51
N ILE A 75 -18.96 -10.93 -8.10
CA ILE A 75 -18.34 -10.52 -9.35
C ILE A 75 -19.05 -11.22 -10.51
N VAL A 76 -19.53 -10.43 -11.46
CA VAL A 76 -20.20 -10.91 -12.67
C VAL A 76 -19.35 -10.54 -13.88
N ASN A 77 -19.11 -11.50 -14.76
CA ASN A 77 -18.45 -11.27 -16.04
C ASN A 77 -19.36 -10.43 -16.94
N ALA A 78 -18.91 -9.23 -17.31
CA ALA A 78 -19.68 -8.31 -18.14
C ALA A 78 -19.34 -8.40 -19.64
N HIS A 79 -18.43 -9.29 -20.03
CA HIS A 79 -18.06 -9.53 -21.42
C HIS A 79 -19.04 -10.48 -22.13
N LEU A 80 -19.71 -11.36 -21.40
CA LEU A 80 -20.63 -12.35 -21.97
C LEU A 80 -22.04 -11.74 -22.11
N SER A 81 -22.55 -11.57 -23.33
CA SER A 81 -23.86 -10.97 -23.59
C SER A 81 -25.06 -11.85 -23.19
N ASP A 82 -24.84 -13.16 -23.14
CA ASP A 82 -25.93 -14.15 -23.18
C ASP A 82 -26.16 -14.84 -21.82
N SER A 83 -25.19 -14.80 -20.91
CA SER A 83 -25.29 -15.45 -19.60
C SER A 83 -24.64 -14.66 -18.47
N VAL A 84 -25.26 -14.72 -17.29
CA VAL A 84 -24.70 -14.15 -16.07
C VAL A 84 -23.69 -15.13 -15.49
N GLY A 85 -22.41 -14.91 -15.81
CA GLY A 85 -21.32 -15.73 -15.30
C GLY A 85 -20.75 -15.14 -14.02
N PHE A 86 -21.01 -15.77 -12.86
CA PHE A 86 -20.32 -15.43 -11.62
C PHE A 86 -18.84 -15.83 -11.71
N LYS A 87 -17.94 -14.92 -11.33
CA LYS A 87 -16.49 -15.14 -11.36
C LYS A 87 -15.92 -15.10 -9.96
N LYS A 88 -15.12 -16.11 -9.60
CA LYS A 88 -14.25 -16.08 -8.44
C LYS A 88 -12.82 -16.22 -8.90
N PHE A 89 -12.02 -15.19 -8.69
CA PHE A 89 -10.63 -15.19 -9.13
C PHE A 89 -9.78 -16.07 -8.23
N THR A 90 -8.94 -16.89 -8.85
CA THR A 90 -7.94 -17.70 -8.15
C THR A 90 -6.56 -17.07 -8.29
N LYS A 91 -5.62 -17.49 -7.44
CA LYS A 91 -4.22 -17.06 -7.54
C LYS A 91 -3.60 -17.41 -8.89
N ASP A 92 -4.00 -18.54 -9.48
CA ASP A 92 -3.40 -19.06 -10.71
C ASP A 92 -3.76 -18.19 -11.91
N GLU A 93 -4.96 -17.61 -11.94
CA GLU A 93 -5.37 -16.66 -12.98
C GLU A 93 -4.52 -15.38 -12.96
N VAL A 94 -4.20 -14.89 -11.76
CA VAL A 94 -3.30 -13.73 -11.60
C VAL A 94 -1.89 -14.07 -12.08
N ILE A 95 -1.39 -15.27 -11.73
CA ILE A 95 -0.08 -15.74 -12.17
C ILE A 95 -0.05 -15.87 -13.70
N ILE A 96 -1.07 -16.47 -14.30
CA ILE A 96 -1.18 -16.63 -15.76
C ILE A 96 -1.15 -15.25 -16.43
N PHE A 97 -1.97 -14.31 -15.97
CA PHE A 97 -2.00 -12.96 -16.54
C PHE A 97 -0.63 -12.26 -16.42
N LEU A 98 -0.01 -12.28 -15.24
CA LEU A 98 1.29 -11.63 -15.04
C LEU A 98 2.41 -12.29 -15.84
N SER A 99 2.45 -13.62 -15.87
CA SER A 99 3.55 -14.37 -16.49
C SER A 99 3.41 -14.53 -18.00
N LYS A 100 2.20 -14.80 -18.51
CA LYS A 100 1.97 -15.04 -19.94
C LYS A 100 1.64 -13.75 -20.69
N ASP A 101 0.68 -12.98 -20.20
CA ASP A 101 0.16 -11.85 -20.96
C ASP A 101 1.07 -10.62 -20.83
N LEU A 102 1.76 -10.49 -19.69
CA LEU A 102 2.62 -9.35 -19.40
C LEU A 102 4.12 -9.70 -19.38
N ASN A 103 4.48 -10.98 -19.51
CA ASN A 103 5.85 -11.46 -19.47
C ASN A 103 6.63 -11.03 -18.21
N ILE A 104 5.94 -10.89 -17.07
CA ILE A 104 6.51 -10.55 -15.77
C ILE A 104 6.62 -11.84 -14.95
N PRO A 105 7.83 -12.34 -14.65
CA PRO A 105 7.98 -13.60 -13.93
C PRO A 105 7.52 -13.44 -12.48
N VAL A 106 6.70 -14.37 -12.00
CA VAL A 106 6.24 -14.42 -10.61
C VAL A 106 7.14 -15.38 -9.83
N LEU A 107 7.73 -14.91 -8.73
CA LEU A 107 8.55 -15.73 -7.83
C LEU A 107 7.69 -16.57 -6.90
N GLU A 108 6.71 -15.92 -6.27
CA GLU A 108 5.92 -16.53 -5.22
C GLU A 108 4.56 -15.83 -5.10
N THR A 109 3.54 -16.61 -4.74
CA THR A 109 2.24 -16.09 -4.33
C THR A 109 1.83 -16.66 -2.99
N GLN A 110 1.34 -15.81 -2.09
CA GLN A 110 0.91 -16.20 -0.76
C GLN A 110 -0.40 -15.51 -0.39
N TRP A 111 -1.36 -16.28 0.13
CA TRP A 111 -2.53 -15.70 0.78
C TRP A 111 -2.14 -15.18 2.16
N LEU A 112 -2.36 -13.89 2.38
CA LEU A 112 -2.21 -13.27 3.68
C LEU A 112 -3.53 -13.34 4.43
N THR A 113 -3.46 -13.95 5.62
CA THR A 113 -4.51 -13.93 6.62
C THR A 113 -4.23 -12.89 7.71
N THR A 114 -2.96 -12.47 7.84
CA THR A 114 -2.49 -11.52 8.84
C THR A 114 -1.58 -10.45 8.22
N SER A 115 -1.41 -9.33 8.93
CA SER A 115 -0.50 -8.26 8.51
C SER A 115 0.93 -8.77 8.39
N ASP A 116 1.65 -8.26 7.38
CA ASP A 116 3.09 -8.45 7.27
C ASP A 116 3.84 -7.13 7.49
N GLU A 117 5.18 -7.19 7.38
CA GLU A 117 6.06 -6.04 7.59
C GLU A 117 5.76 -4.83 6.68
N TYR A 118 5.27 -5.10 5.47
CA TYR A 118 5.08 -4.08 4.44
C TYR A 118 3.61 -3.76 4.21
N PHE A 119 2.70 -4.59 4.68
CA PHE A 119 1.26 -4.42 4.58
C PHE A 119 0.59 -4.67 5.93
N LYS A 120 0.08 -3.58 6.52
CA LYS A 120 -0.73 -3.64 7.75
C LYS A 120 -2.20 -3.53 7.40
N TYR A 121 -3.01 -4.45 7.92
CA TYR A 121 -4.46 -4.40 7.83
C TYR A 121 -4.96 -3.17 8.59
N LYS A 122 -5.35 -2.13 7.85
CA LYS A 122 -5.99 -0.94 8.44
C LYS A 122 -7.48 -1.17 8.73
N ASN A 123 -8.14 -1.95 7.87
CA ASN A 123 -9.54 -2.30 8.00
C ASN A 123 -9.63 -3.81 8.21
N LYS A 124 -10.44 -4.25 9.18
CA LYS A 124 -10.68 -5.68 9.47
C LYS A 124 -11.44 -6.44 8.37
N ASN A 125 -11.85 -5.76 7.30
CA ASN A 125 -12.80 -6.29 6.32
C ASN A 125 -12.13 -6.89 5.08
N TYR A 126 -10.79 -6.94 5.03
CA TYR A 126 -10.09 -7.67 3.99
C TYR A 126 -10.00 -9.13 4.41
N ASN A 127 -10.85 -9.99 3.86
CA ASN A 127 -10.92 -11.39 4.26
C ASN A 127 -9.85 -12.27 3.60
N SER A 128 -9.26 -11.83 2.48
CA SER A 128 -8.18 -12.56 1.78
C SER A 128 -7.38 -11.61 0.90
N ILE A 129 -6.09 -11.41 1.21
CA ILE A 129 -5.19 -10.58 0.39
C ILE A 129 -4.16 -11.50 -0.26
N LEU A 130 -4.05 -11.43 -1.58
CA LEU A 130 -3.02 -12.14 -2.31
C LEU A 130 -1.76 -11.28 -2.38
N LYS A 131 -0.68 -11.78 -1.80
CA LYS A 131 0.67 -11.25 -1.95
C LYS A 131 1.32 -11.92 -3.15
N VAL A 132 1.82 -11.13 -4.10
CA VAL A 132 2.50 -11.62 -5.30
C VAL A 132 3.89 -11.00 -5.35
N SER A 133 4.93 -11.82 -5.27
CA SER A 133 6.32 -11.42 -5.39
C SER A 133 6.77 -11.56 -6.85
N LEU A 134 7.22 -10.47 -7.45
CA LEU A 134 7.67 -10.43 -8.84
C LEU A 134 9.18 -10.59 -8.93
N ASN A 135 9.64 -11.28 -9.97
CA ASN A 135 11.04 -11.40 -10.34
C ASN A 135 11.42 -10.23 -11.25
N ASN A 136 11.58 -9.05 -10.65
CA ASN A 136 12.09 -7.88 -11.35
C ASN A 136 13.27 -7.27 -10.59
N THR A 137 14.01 -6.37 -11.24
CA THR A 137 15.20 -5.71 -10.66
C THR A 137 14.91 -5.03 -9.32
N ASP A 138 13.67 -4.59 -9.10
CA ASP A 138 13.23 -3.90 -7.89
C ASP A 138 12.59 -4.83 -6.84
N ASN A 139 12.58 -6.15 -7.07
CA ASN A 139 11.95 -7.19 -6.26
C ASN A 139 10.54 -6.81 -5.81
N THR A 140 9.69 -6.38 -6.72
CA THR A 140 8.39 -5.76 -6.42
C THR A 140 7.40 -6.78 -5.85
N ILE A 141 6.69 -6.38 -4.79
CA ILE A 141 5.59 -7.17 -4.20
C ILE A 141 4.29 -6.41 -4.41
N LEU A 142 3.30 -7.10 -4.96
CA LEU A 142 1.93 -6.61 -5.12
C LEU A 142 1.04 -7.21 -4.04
N TYR A 143 0.19 -6.37 -3.45
CA TYR A 143 -0.85 -6.78 -2.51
C TYR A 143 -2.21 -6.55 -3.15
N LEU A 144 -2.89 -7.64 -3.49
CA LEU A 144 -4.12 -7.66 -4.28
C LEU A 144 -5.29 -8.15 -3.44
N ASP A 145 -6.42 -7.48 -3.53
CA ASP A 145 -7.71 -8.00 -3.08
C ASP A 145 -8.46 -8.51 -4.32
N LEU A 146 -8.56 -9.84 -4.44
CA LEU A 146 -9.23 -10.48 -5.57
C LEU A 146 -10.76 -10.46 -5.46
N ASN A 147 -11.31 -10.28 -4.26
CA ASN A 147 -12.76 -10.18 -4.07
C ASN A 147 -13.26 -8.82 -4.54
N ASN A 148 -12.52 -7.76 -4.22
CA ASN A 148 -12.87 -6.39 -4.62
C ASN A 148 -12.21 -5.94 -5.92
N LEU A 149 -11.42 -6.80 -6.58
CA LEU A 149 -10.61 -6.47 -7.76
C LEU A 149 -9.85 -5.16 -7.57
N LYS A 150 -8.97 -5.14 -6.56
CA LYS A 150 -8.26 -3.94 -6.16
C LYS A 150 -6.80 -4.22 -5.84
N LEU A 151 -5.91 -3.44 -6.43
CA LEU A 151 -4.54 -3.34 -5.96
C LEU A 151 -4.51 -2.47 -4.70
N LEU A 152 -4.18 -3.09 -3.56
CA LEU A 152 -4.12 -2.41 -2.27
C LEU A 152 -2.80 -1.66 -2.08
N LYS A 153 -1.69 -2.28 -2.47
CA LYS A 153 -0.35 -1.71 -2.30
C LYS A 153 0.67 -2.33 -3.26
N VAL A 154 1.64 -1.52 -3.67
CA VAL A 154 2.88 -1.96 -4.34
C VAL A 154 4.06 -1.68 -3.41
N SER A 155 4.97 -2.65 -3.28
CA SER A 155 6.14 -2.59 -2.41
C SER A 155 7.40 -3.04 -3.15
N ASN A 156 8.20 -2.08 -3.60
CA ASN A 156 9.52 -2.27 -4.23
C ASN A 156 10.67 -1.90 -3.28
N LYS A 157 11.93 -2.12 -3.70
CA LYS A 157 13.13 -1.77 -2.90
C LYS A 157 13.10 -0.34 -2.34
N ASN A 158 12.78 0.66 -3.15
CA ASN A 158 12.72 2.07 -2.73
C ASN A 158 11.65 2.29 -1.65
N THR A 159 10.41 1.85 -1.89
CA THR A 159 9.32 1.99 -0.91
C THR A 159 9.57 1.22 0.39
N ARG A 160 10.30 0.10 0.36
CA ARG A 160 10.72 -0.63 1.56
C ARG A 160 11.73 0.16 2.37
N LEU A 161 12.77 0.70 1.73
CA LEU A 161 13.74 1.54 2.44
C LEU A 161 13.07 2.79 3.01
N ARG A 162 12.08 3.36 2.30
CA ARG A 162 11.28 4.47 2.83
C ARG A 162 10.50 4.03 4.05
N ARG A 163 9.86 2.86 4.01
CA ARG A 163 9.18 2.32 5.19
C ARG A 163 10.15 2.17 6.36
N TRP A 164 11.37 1.70 6.15
CA TRP A 164 12.35 1.52 7.23
C TRP A 164 12.91 2.84 7.77
N LEU A 165 13.32 3.78 6.92
CA LEU A 165 13.82 5.09 7.36
C LEU A 165 12.75 5.89 8.10
N TYR A 166 11.52 5.89 7.59
CA TYR A 166 10.44 6.65 8.20
C TYR A 166 9.76 5.82 9.29
N LYS A 167 9.00 4.78 8.96
CA LYS A 167 8.26 4.05 10.00
C LYS A 167 9.19 3.31 10.98
N GLY A 168 10.21 2.64 10.46
CA GLY A 168 11.18 1.93 11.29
C GLY A 168 11.92 2.87 12.24
N LEU A 169 12.77 3.77 11.73
CA LEU A 169 13.62 4.61 12.58
C LEU A 169 12.86 5.77 13.26
N HIS A 170 11.90 6.41 12.59
CA HIS A 170 11.22 7.58 13.17
C HIS A 170 10.15 7.17 14.20
N SER A 171 9.41 6.10 13.95
CA SER A 171 8.32 5.64 14.83
C SER A 171 8.67 4.39 15.63
N PHE A 172 9.90 3.87 15.49
CA PHE A 172 10.32 2.59 16.08
C PHE A 172 9.34 1.45 15.74
N ASP A 173 8.79 1.47 14.52
CA ASP A 173 7.76 0.54 14.03
C ASP A 173 8.39 -0.73 13.42
N PHE A 174 9.06 -1.49 14.28
CA PHE A 174 9.56 -2.83 13.97
C PHE A 174 8.62 -3.89 14.54
N SER A 175 8.42 -5.00 13.80
CA SER A 175 7.57 -6.12 14.22
C SER A 175 7.99 -6.69 15.59
N PHE A 176 9.28 -6.62 15.92
CA PHE A 176 9.79 -7.00 17.23
C PHE A 176 9.23 -6.14 18.38
N PHE A 177 9.13 -4.82 18.19
CA PHE A 177 8.58 -3.91 19.18
C PHE A 177 7.06 -3.96 19.28
N GLU A 178 6.36 -4.48 18.25
CA GLU A 178 4.92 -4.74 18.36
C GLU A 178 4.63 -5.82 19.42
N LYS A 179 5.49 -6.84 19.53
CA LYS A 179 5.37 -7.87 20.56
C LYS A 179 5.69 -7.33 21.96
N TYR A 180 6.64 -6.41 22.07
CA TYR A 180 7.12 -5.86 23.34
C TYR A 180 7.02 -4.34 23.35
N ARG A 181 5.78 -3.85 23.51
CA ARG A 181 5.49 -2.40 23.49
C ARG A 181 6.34 -1.59 24.48
N TRP A 182 6.62 -2.15 25.66
CA TRP A 182 7.44 -1.50 26.69
C TRP A 182 8.86 -1.18 26.22
N LEU A 183 9.48 -2.04 25.41
CA LEU A 183 10.82 -1.77 24.85
C LEU A 183 10.81 -0.54 23.95
N ARG A 184 9.73 -0.36 23.16
CA ARG A 184 9.56 0.83 22.31
C ARG A 184 9.48 2.09 23.16
N GLU A 185 8.68 2.05 24.22
CA GLU A 185 8.48 3.17 25.13
C GLU A 185 9.78 3.54 25.87
N THR A 186 10.53 2.54 26.35
CA THR A 186 11.85 2.76 26.95
C THR A 186 12.83 3.44 25.99
N TRP A 187 12.93 2.96 24.74
CA TRP A 187 13.84 3.57 23.76
C TRP A 187 13.46 5.01 23.43
N LEU A 188 12.17 5.30 23.29
CA LEU A 188 11.68 6.66 23.05
C LEU A 188 12.01 7.60 24.23
N ILE A 189 11.85 7.13 25.47
CA ILE A 189 12.19 7.91 26.66
C ILE A 189 13.70 8.18 26.72
N LEU A 190 14.54 7.16 26.50
CA LEU A 190 15.99 7.31 26.49
C LEU A 190 16.46 8.32 25.43
N LEU A 191 15.91 8.22 24.21
CA LEU A 191 16.25 9.15 23.12
C LEU A 191 15.80 10.58 23.43
N SER A 192 14.64 10.75 24.08
CA SER A 192 14.12 12.06 24.51
C SER A 192 14.98 12.69 25.61
N ILE A 193 15.38 11.91 26.62
CA ILE A 193 16.28 12.38 27.68
C ILE A 193 17.64 12.78 27.08
N GLY A 194 18.20 11.94 26.20
CA GLY A 194 19.44 12.25 25.49
C GLY A 194 19.35 13.56 24.69
N GLY A 195 18.29 13.73 23.89
CA GLY A 195 18.02 14.95 23.15
C GLY A 195 17.85 16.18 24.05
N THR A 196 17.23 16.00 25.23
CA THR A 196 17.06 17.07 26.23
C THR A 196 18.40 17.51 26.81
N ILE A 197 19.28 16.56 27.16
CA ILE A 197 20.62 16.86 27.66
C ILE A 197 21.46 17.60 26.61
N ILE A 198 21.41 17.15 25.35
CA ILE A 198 22.11 17.80 24.24
C ILE A 198 21.57 19.22 24.00
N SER A 199 20.26 19.41 24.07
CA SER A 199 19.64 20.73 23.92
C SER A 199 20.04 21.68 25.04
N LEU A 200 20.06 21.20 26.29
CA LEU A 200 20.46 21.99 27.45
C LEU A 200 21.95 22.37 27.40
N THR A 201 22.81 21.43 27.04
CA THR A 201 24.26 21.70 26.89
C THR A 201 24.50 22.71 25.77
N SER A 202 23.80 22.61 24.64
CA SER A 202 23.86 23.58 23.54
C SER A 202 23.41 24.98 23.97
N LEU A 203 22.33 25.08 24.76
CA LEU A 203 21.86 26.35 25.30
C LEU A 203 22.89 26.99 26.23
N ILE A 204 23.48 26.20 27.14
CA ILE A 204 24.50 26.67 28.08
C ILE A 204 25.75 27.16 27.34
N LEU A 205 26.23 26.38 26.36
CA LEU A 205 27.38 26.74 25.53
C LEU A 205 27.11 28.01 24.72
N GLY A 206 25.94 28.11 24.09
CA GLY A 206 25.50 29.28 23.35
C GLY A 206 25.44 30.54 24.23
N TYR A 207 24.82 30.44 25.41
CA TYR A 207 24.74 31.53 26.37
C TYR A 207 26.14 32.02 26.80
N ARG A 208 27.03 31.09 27.17
CA ARG A 208 28.42 31.42 27.56
C ARG A 208 29.21 32.08 26.43
N TYR A 209 28.97 31.68 25.17
CA TYR A 209 29.59 32.32 24.02
C TYR A 209 29.14 33.77 23.86
N PHE A 210 27.83 34.03 23.91
CA PHE A 210 27.29 35.39 23.77
C PHE A 210 27.73 36.31 24.91
N ASP A 211 27.76 35.81 26.15
CA ASP A 211 28.17 36.60 27.31
C ASP A 211 29.65 37.03 27.23
N ARG A 212 30.55 36.11 26.84
CA ARG A 212 31.96 36.43 26.54
C ARG A 212 32.08 37.47 25.43
N LYS A 213 31.26 37.35 24.37
CA LYS A 213 31.29 38.28 23.23
C LYS A 213 30.79 39.67 23.62
N LYS A 214 29.72 39.75 24.42
CA LYS A 214 29.18 41.01 24.97
C LYS A 214 30.20 41.70 25.88
N SER A 215 30.83 40.96 26.79
CA SER A 215 31.91 41.47 27.65
C SER A 215 33.10 42.01 26.84
N LYS A 216 33.51 41.30 25.79
CA LYS A 216 34.58 41.75 24.89
C LYS A 216 34.19 42.96 24.04
N TYR A 217 32.92 43.07 23.63
CA TYR A 217 32.42 44.22 22.87
C TYR A 217 32.29 45.47 23.74
N LEU A 218 31.86 45.31 25.00
CA LEU A 218 31.78 46.40 25.98
C LEU A 218 33.18 46.91 26.38
N ARG A 219 34.17 46.02 26.57
CA ARG A 219 35.58 46.39 26.83
C ARG A 219 36.31 47.06 25.65
N LYS A 220 35.75 47.03 24.44
CA LYS A 220 36.35 47.64 23.24
C LYS A 220 35.75 49.01 22.91
N ARG A 221 34.67 49.39 23.60
CA ARG A 221 33.89 50.62 23.37
C ARG A 221 34.13 51.67 24.46
N PHE A 222 34.78 51.28 25.55
CA PHE A 222 35.37 52.13 26.59
C PHE A 222 36.88 51.92 26.55
#